data_AF-A0A517ZMA5-F1
#
_entry.id   AF-A0A517ZMA5-F1
#
_cell.length_a   1.000
_cell.length_b   1.000
_cell.length_c   1.000
_cell.angle_alpha   90.00
_cell.angle_beta   90.00
_cell.angle_gamma   90.00
#
_symmetry.space_group_name_H-M   'P 1'
#
loop_
_entity.id
_entity.type
_entity.pdbx_description
1 polymer ?
#
loop_
_entity_poly.entity_id
_entity_poly.type
_entity_poly.pdbx_seq_one_letter_code
_entity_poly.pdbx_strand_id
1 'polypeptide(L)'
;MLDDPRGQTESQWLDVLDYLAARFEAATSSKLHVGRYWCDDAPGDQSASITARIRSRSPLPGVESDYWEAALCYTGRKKGGYANIYAFPFLRESPVTRRGRLADGLPNDEVDEFRLWQFDDNEFADRGWCYPDGNGEWSWIHKPGDEYRQNLDVQTAADCYEFESPIIVRVKRRLGVDFLGLGNAAARYSLVHVNRSREQTNLVPWNTRPPRPNSKDVVTAKIPPEPTDSIELNLRNFRIRGSWIPGRYHVALRIQGGQDSDGWTYWSEISSPFRLIIE
;
A
#
# COMPACT_ATOMS: atom_id res chain seq x y z
N MET A 1 -18.35 -18.11 2.04
CA MET A 1 -17.17 -17.94 1.18
C MET A 1 -17.21 -16.51 0.65
N LEU A 2 -16.09 -15.77 0.69
CA LEU A 2 -16.06 -14.41 0.15
C LEU A 2 -16.14 -14.46 -1.37
N ASP A 3 -16.90 -13.54 -1.96
CA ASP A 3 -16.92 -13.37 -3.41
C ASP A 3 -15.54 -12.93 -3.92
N ASP A 4 -15.32 -13.05 -5.22
CA ASP A 4 -14.09 -12.56 -5.84
C ASP A 4 -14.12 -11.01 -5.91
N PRO A 5 -13.12 -10.29 -5.35
CA PRO A 5 -13.05 -8.83 -5.43
C PRO A 5 -12.91 -8.30 -6.85
N ARG A 6 -12.55 -9.12 -7.85
CA ARG A 6 -12.38 -8.65 -9.23
C ARG A 6 -13.69 -8.17 -9.84
N GLY A 7 -13.69 -6.94 -10.33
CA GLY A 7 -14.86 -6.32 -10.96
C GLY A 7 -15.87 -5.71 -9.97
N GLN A 8 -15.59 -5.78 -8.67
CA GLN A 8 -16.33 -5.04 -7.66
C GLN A 8 -15.99 -3.54 -7.71
N THR A 9 -16.92 -2.73 -7.24
CA THR A 9 -16.75 -1.29 -7.03
C THR A 9 -16.06 -1.01 -5.70
N GLU A 10 -15.55 0.22 -5.53
CA GLU A 10 -14.92 0.65 -4.28
C GLU A 10 -15.87 0.49 -3.07
N SER A 11 -17.14 0.88 -3.20
CA SER A 11 -18.12 0.71 -2.12
C SER A 11 -18.25 -0.75 -1.69
N GLN A 12 -18.30 -1.68 -2.64
CA GLN A 12 -18.45 -3.11 -2.35
C GLN A 12 -17.21 -3.67 -1.65
N TRP A 13 -16.02 -3.19 -1.99
CA TRP A 13 -14.80 -3.55 -1.26
C TRP A 13 -14.79 -3.03 0.16
N LEU A 14 -15.21 -1.78 0.36
CA LEU A 14 -15.29 -1.19 1.69
C LEU A 14 -16.33 -1.92 2.55
N ASP A 15 -17.49 -2.27 1.98
CA ASP A 15 -18.50 -3.09 2.67
C ASP A 15 -17.93 -4.43 3.13
N VAL A 16 -17.11 -5.09 2.30
CA VAL A 16 -16.44 -6.34 2.66
C VAL A 16 -15.36 -6.12 3.73
N LEU A 17 -14.59 -5.03 3.66
CA LEU A 17 -13.59 -4.71 4.69
C LEU A 17 -14.24 -4.39 6.04
N ASP A 18 -15.34 -3.65 6.05
CA ASP A 18 -16.11 -3.35 7.27
C ASP A 18 -16.68 -4.64 7.86
N TYR A 19 -17.21 -5.52 7.01
CA TYR A 19 -17.65 -6.85 7.42
C TYR A 19 -16.51 -7.66 8.05
N LEU A 20 -15.35 -7.74 7.39
CA LEU A 20 -14.18 -8.47 7.89
C LEU A 20 -13.66 -7.86 9.19
N ALA A 21 -13.59 -6.54 9.30
CA ALA A 21 -13.19 -5.85 10.53
C ALA A 21 -14.13 -6.21 11.69
N ALA A 22 -15.44 -6.23 11.48
CA ALA A 22 -16.41 -6.63 12.51
C ALA A 22 -16.26 -8.11 12.92
N ARG A 23 -15.99 -9.02 11.97
CA ARG A 23 -15.69 -10.43 12.29
C ARG A 23 -14.40 -10.56 13.09
N PHE A 24 -13.40 -9.72 12.82
CA PHE A 24 -12.15 -9.72 13.57
C PHE A 24 -12.28 -9.09 14.97
N GLU A 25 -13.08 -8.03 15.13
CA GLU A 25 -13.49 -7.50 16.43
C GLU A 25 -14.05 -8.62 17.32
N ALA A 26 -14.96 -9.44 16.77
CA ALA A 26 -15.53 -10.57 17.47
C ALA A 26 -14.48 -11.63 17.85
N ALA A 27 -13.62 -12.02 16.91
CA ALA A 27 -12.58 -13.04 17.14
C ALA A 27 -11.55 -12.62 18.19
N THR A 28 -11.26 -11.32 18.28
CA THR A 28 -10.26 -10.79 19.22
C THR A 28 -10.85 -10.17 20.48
N SER A 29 -12.19 -10.09 20.58
CA SER A 29 -12.90 -9.34 21.62
C SER A 29 -12.35 -7.91 21.81
N SER A 30 -11.85 -7.32 20.73
CA SER A 30 -11.21 -6.00 20.72
C SER A 30 -12.05 -5.01 19.96
N LYS A 31 -12.02 -3.74 20.36
CA LYS A 31 -12.57 -2.65 19.55
C LYS A 31 -11.53 -2.18 18.54
N LEU A 32 -11.88 -2.19 17.26
CA LEU A 32 -10.98 -1.79 16.19
C LEU A 32 -11.16 -0.33 15.79
N HIS A 33 -10.05 0.26 15.38
CA HIS A 33 -10.01 1.49 14.64
C HIS A 33 -9.48 1.19 13.24
N VAL A 34 -10.34 1.32 12.24
CA VAL A 34 -9.96 1.19 10.84
C VAL A 34 -9.35 2.51 10.35
N GLY A 35 -8.15 2.42 9.79
CA GLY A 35 -7.33 3.52 9.32
C GLY A 35 -7.41 3.68 7.80
N ARG A 36 -6.28 4.07 7.20
CA ARG A 36 -6.17 4.21 5.74
C ARG A 36 -6.24 2.84 5.07
N TYR A 37 -6.84 2.83 3.89
CA TYR A 37 -6.83 1.70 2.97
C TYR A 37 -5.78 1.93 1.88
N TRP A 38 -5.20 0.84 1.40
CA TRP A 38 -4.36 0.81 0.21
C TRP A 38 -4.61 -0.51 -0.50
N CYS A 39 -3.94 -0.70 -1.62
CA CYS A 39 -4.29 -1.78 -2.52
C CYS A 39 -3.01 -2.43 -2.97
N ASP A 40 -3.00 -3.74 -2.82
CA ASP A 40 -1.87 -4.57 -3.17
C ASP A 40 -2.20 -5.37 -4.42
N ASP A 41 -1.95 -4.75 -5.56
CA ASP A 41 -2.01 -5.44 -6.84
C ASP A 41 -0.60 -5.95 -7.15
N ALA A 42 -0.17 -7.02 -6.46
CA ALA A 42 1.02 -7.79 -6.80
C ALA A 42 0.82 -8.40 -8.21
N PRO A 43 1.56 -7.95 -9.22
CA PRO A 43 1.26 -8.34 -10.59
C PRO A 43 1.84 -9.70 -10.98
N GLY A 44 1.17 -10.34 -11.94
CA GLY A 44 1.32 -11.77 -12.23
C GLY A 44 0.41 -12.63 -11.34
N ASP A 45 0.05 -12.13 -10.16
CA ASP A 45 -1.03 -12.71 -9.38
C ASP A 45 -2.38 -12.27 -9.98
N GLN A 46 -3.28 -13.23 -10.15
CA GLN A 46 -4.60 -12.97 -10.71
C GLN A 46 -5.54 -12.36 -9.67
N SER A 47 -4.99 -11.72 -8.66
CA SER A 47 -5.61 -11.33 -7.42
C SER A 47 -5.70 -9.82 -7.29
N ALA A 48 -6.91 -9.26 -7.48
CA ALA A 48 -7.17 -7.91 -6.99
C ALA A 48 -7.15 -7.94 -5.47
N SER A 49 -6.52 -6.97 -4.81
CA SER A 49 -6.62 -6.87 -3.36
C SER A 49 -6.84 -5.44 -2.87
N ILE A 50 -7.53 -5.36 -1.74
CA ILE A 50 -7.66 -4.15 -0.93
C ILE A 50 -7.20 -4.48 0.48
N THR A 51 -6.46 -3.56 1.07
CA THR A 51 -5.89 -3.71 2.39
C THR A 51 -6.26 -2.51 3.26
N ALA A 52 -6.61 -2.76 4.51
CA ALA A 52 -6.86 -1.74 5.52
C ALA A 52 -5.79 -1.81 6.61
N ARG A 53 -5.37 -0.65 7.13
CA ARG A 53 -4.73 -0.59 8.44
C ARG A 53 -5.81 -0.71 9.49
N ILE A 54 -5.68 -1.66 10.39
CA ILE A 54 -6.54 -1.77 11.57
C ILE A 54 -5.67 -1.74 12.82
N ARG A 55 -6.22 -1.28 13.93
CA ARG A 55 -5.53 -1.25 15.22
C ARG A 55 -6.50 -1.40 16.38
N SER A 56 -6.00 -1.94 17.48
CA SER A 56 -6.71 -1.96 18.76
C SER A 56 -5.80 -1.37 19.83
N ARG A 57 -6.39 -0.68 20.81
CA ARG A 57 -5.69 -0.24 22.03
C ARG A 57 -5.73 -1.28 23.15
N SER A 58 -6.28 -2.45 22.87
CA SER A 58 -6.30 -3.59 23.77
C SER A 58 -5.17 -4.56 23.42
N PRO A 59 -4.67 -5.35 24.39
CA PRO A 59 -3.74 -6.43 24.13
C PRO A 59 -4.26 -7.39 23.05
N LEU A 60 -3.35 -7.91 22.23
CA LEU A 60 -3.68 -8.97 21.28
C LEU A 60 -3.89 -10.27 22.08
N PRO A 61 -5.03 -10.98 21.94
CA PRO A 61 -5.28 -12.20 22.70
C PRO A 61 -4.15 -13.23 22.53
N GLY A 62 -3.71 -13.82 23.65
CA GLY A 62 -2.64 -14.81 23.65
C GLY A 62 -1.22 -14.27 23.46
N VAL A 63 -1.04 -12.95 23.37
CA VAL A 63 0.28 -12.31 23.26
C VAL A 63 0.40 -11.18 24.27
N GLU A 64 1.48 -11.18 25.07
CA GLU A 64 1.78 -10.08 25.97
C GLU A 64 2.05 -8.80 25.16
N SER A 65 1.12 -7.85 25.21
CA SER A 65 1.14 -6.60 24.44
C SER A 65 0.23 -5.58 25.10
N ASP A 66 0.48 -4.29 24.89
CA ASP A 66 -0.38 -3.20 25.37
C ASP A 66 -1.43 -2.83 24.30
N TYR A 67 -1.05 -2.94 23.03
CA TYR A 67 -1.87 -2.68 21.86
C TYR A 67 -1.28 -3.40 20.65
N TRP A 68 -1.99 -3.37 19.53
CA TRP A 68 -1.51 -3.95 18.29
C TRP A 68 -2.05 -3.19 17.09
N GLU A 69 -1.34 -3.35 15.98
CA GLU A 69 -1.75 -2.83 14.69
C GLU A 69 -1.59 -3.93 13.63
N ALA A 70 -2.37 -3.88 12.56
CA ALA A 70 -2.36 -4.94 11.55
C ALA A 70 -2.75 -4.43 10.16
N ALA A 71 -2.35 -5.20 9.15
CA ALA A 71 -2.85 -5.10 7.79
C ALA A 71 -3.95 -6.15 7.56
N LEU A 72 -5.20 -5.71 7.33
CA LEU A 72 -6.31 -6.55 6.91
C LEU A 72 -6.38 -6.57 5.39
N CYS A 73 -5.99 -7.67 4.76
CA CYS A 73 -5.98 -7.84 3.31
C CYS A 73 -7.18 -8.68 2.88
N TYR A 74 -7.97 -8.16 1.94
CA TYR A 74 -8.98 -8.90 1.19
C TYR A 74 -8.52 -9.03 -0.26
N THR A 75 -8.34 -10.27 -0.70
CA THR A 75 -7.64 -10.58 -1.93
C THR A 75 -8.41 -11.62 -2.75
N GLY A 76 -8.46 -11.45 -4.06
CA GLY A 76 -9.16 -12.36 -4.97
C GLY A 76 -8.29 -13.51 -5.46
N ARG A 77 -8.90 -14.66 -5.74
CA ARG A 77 -8.26 -15.77 -6.46
C ARG A 77 -9.24 -16.33 -7.48
N LYS A 78 -8.75 -17.15 -8.42
CA LYS A 78 -9.61 -17.88 -9.39
C LYS A 78 -10.79 -18.64 -8.75
N LYS A 79 -10.70 -18.99 -7.47
CA LYS A 79 -11.72 -19.76 -6.72
C LYS A 79 -12.55 -18.92 -5.73
N GLY A 80 -12.51 -17.59 -5.81
CA GLY A 80 -13.19 -16.68 -4.88
C GLY A 80 -12.24 -15.79 -4.09
N GLY A 81 -12.77 -15.03 -3.15
CA GLY A 81 -11.98 -14.17 -2.27
C GLY A 81 -11.39 -14.92 -1.08
N TYR A 82 -10.27 -14.43 -0.57
CA TYR A 82 -9.70 -14.80 0.73
C TYR A 82 -9.30 -13.55 1.50
N ALA A 83 -9.27 -13.64 2.82
CA ALA A 83 -8.83 -12.54 3.65
C ALA A 83 -7.87 -13.01 4.74
N ASN A 84 -6.83 -12.22 4.96
CA ASN A 84 -5.81 -12.45 5.98
C ASN A 84 -5.59 -11.16 6.78
N ILE A 85 -5.13 -11.32 8.01
CA ILE A 85 -4.67 -10.21 8.85
C ILE A 85 -3.25 -10.51 9.31
N TYR A 86 -2.35 -9.57 9.04
CA TYR A 86 -0.95 -9.58 9.46
C TYR A 86 -0.82 -8.65 10.67
N ALA A 87 -0.84 -9.19 11.88
CA ALA A 87 -0.88 -8.42 13.12
C ALA A 87 0.50 -8.30 13.79
N PHE A 88 0.82 -7.07 14.18
CA PHE A 88 2.05 -6.65 14.84
C PHE A 88 1.70 -6.19 16.27
N PRO A 89 1.89 -7.05 17.27
CA PRO A 89 1.70 -6.67 18.67
C PRO A 89 2.85 -5.80 19.17
N PHE A 90 2.53 -4.84 20.04
CA PHE A 90 3.51 -3.96 20.64
C PHE A 90 3.38 -3.93 22.16
N LEU A 91 4.52 -3.90 22.84
CA LEU A 91 4.63 -3.77 24.28
C LEU A 91 5.60 -2.62 24.59
N ARG A 92 5.14 -1.60 25.31
CA ARG A 92 5.96 -0.41 25.64
C ARG A 92 6.66 0.18 24.40
N GLU A 93 5.87 0.41 23.35
CA GLU A 93 6.30 0.98 22.05
C GLU A 93 7.27 0.13 21.22
N SER A 94 7.60 -1.09 21.64
CA SER A 94 8.46 -1.99 20.89
C SER A 94 7.68 -3.20 20.35
N PRO A 95 7.97 -3.66 19.12
CA PRO A 95 7.37 -4.85 18.54
C PRO A 95 7.62 -6.08 19.42
N VAL A 96 6.60 -6.93 19.52
CA VAL A 96 6.68 -8.23 20.19
C VAL A 96 6.77 -9.31 19.13
N THR A 97 7.78 -10.17 19.27
CA THR A 97 7.99 -11.36 18.43
C THR A 97 7.69 -12.62 19.25
N ARG A 98 7.82 -13.80 18.64
CA ARG A 98 7.68 -15.07 19.38
C ARG A 98 8.64 -15.19 20.56
N ARG A 99 9.80 -14.54 20.48
CA ARG A 99 10.89 -14.63 21.48
C ARG A 99 10.79 -13.58 22.59
N GLY A 100 9.83 -12.66 22.48
CA GLY A 100 9.68 -11.52 23.37
C GLY A 100 9.79 -10.19 22.63
N ARG A 101 9.98 -9.12 23.38
CA ARG A 101 10.06 -7.76 22.86
C ARG A 101 11.39 -7.54 22.14
N LEU A 102 11.35 -6.95 20.94
CA LEU A 102 12.53 -6.73 20.12
C LEU A 102 13.60 -5.90 20.85
N ALA A 103 13.18 -4.89 21.62
CA ALA A 103 14.08 -4.04 22.39
C ALA A 103 14.83 -4.78 23.53
N ASP A 104 14.42 -6.00 23.89
CA ASP A 104 15.11 -6.86 24.86
C ASP A 104 16.04 -7.89 24.17
N GLY A 105 16.07 -7.88 22.83
CA GLY A 105 16.89 -8.75 22.00
C GLY A 105 18.26 -8.17 21.64
N LEU A 106 18.86 -8.68 20.57
CA LEU A 106 20.14 -8.22 20.06
C LEU A 106 20.00 -6.95 19.20
N PRO A 107 21.05 -6.13 19.07
CA PRO A 107 20.99 -4.87 18.29
C PRO A 107 20.63 -5.01 16.81
N ASN A 108 20.74 -6.22 16.25
CA ASN A 108 20.44 -6.52 14.85
C ASN A 108 19.20 -7.43 14.71
N ASP A 109 18.41 -7.60 15.77
CA ASP A 109 17.15 -8.33 15.64
C ASP A 109 16.18 -7.48 14.81
N GLU A 110 15.72 -8.05 13.70
CA GLU A 110 14.71 -7.44 12.83
C GLU A 110 13.34 -8.09 13.06
N VAL A 111 12.29 -7.31 12.83
CA VAL A 111 10.91 -7.82 12.85
C VAL A 111 10.60 -8.42 11.48
N ASP A 112 10.74 -9.73 11.35
CA ASP A 112 10.18 -10.45 10.20
C ASP A 112 9.15 -11.49 10.65
N GLU A 113 8.52 -11.23 11.81
CA GLU A 113 7.52 -12.09 12.43
C GLU A 113 6.23 -11.30 12.69
N PHE A 114 5.09 -11.93 12.41
CA PHE A 114 3.76 -11.40 12.69
C PHE A 114 2.81 -12.50 13.16
N ARG A 115 1.71 -12.11 13.81
CA ARG A 115 0.59 -13.01 14.10
C ARG A 115 -0.34 -13.04 12.89
N LEU A 116 -0.50 -14.22 12.28
CA LEU A 116 -1.38 -14.40 11.13
C LEU A 116 -2.77 -14.81 11.59
N TRP A 117 -3.79 -14.11 11.12
CA TRP A 117 -5.17 -14.58 11.17
C TRP A 117 -5.71 -14.78 9.77
N GLN A 118 -6.48 -15.83 9.57
CA GLN A 118 -7.04 -16.18 8.28
C GLN A 118 -8.56 -16.26 8.39
N PHE A 119 -9.27 -15.76 7.38
CA PHE A 119 -10.72 -15.85 7.31
C PHE A 119 -11.15 -17.15 6.64
N ASP A 120 -11.79 -18.03 7.39
CA ASP A 120 -12.35 -19.30 6.94
C ASP A 120 -13.69 -19.59 7.63
N ASP A 121 -14.60 -20.26 6.94
CA ASP A 121 -15.93 -20.61 7.48
C ASP A 121 -16.66 -19.48 8.21
N ASN A 122 -16.51 -18.29 7.64
CA ASN A 122 -17.10 -17.04 8.11
C ASN A 122 -16.46 -16.45 9.36
N GLU A 123 -15.34 -16.96 9.87
CA GLU A 123 -14.71 -16.49 11.09
C GLU A 123 -13.21 -16.27 10.87
N PHE A 124 -12.57 -15.52 11.77
CA PHE A 124 -11.12 -15.39 11.77
C PHE A 124 -10.52 -16.40 12.74
N ALA A 125 -9.62 -17.25 12.23
CA ALA A 125 -8.85 -18.18 13.04
C ALA A 125 -7.39 -17.71 13.18
N ASP A 126 -6.86 -17.78 14.40
CA ASP A 126 -5.44 -17.52 14.69
C ASP A 126 -4.58 -18.67 14.15
N ARG A 127 -3.67 -18.35 13.22
CA ARG A 127 -2.74 -19.31 12.60
C ARG A 127 -1.37 -19.33 13.25
N GLY A 128 -1.16 -18.53 14.30
CA GLY A 128 0.09 -18.47 15.04
C GLY A 128 1.04 -17.38 14.55
N TRP A 129 2.30 -17.52 14.97
CA TRP A 129 3.41 -16.72 14.46
C TRP A 129 3.79 -17.19 13.06
N CYS A 130 4.02 -16.23 12.16
CA CYS A 130 4.34 -16.45 10.76
C CYS A 130 5.44 -15.48 10.33
N TYR A 131 6.08 -15.80 9.21
CA TYR A 131 7.14 -15.02 8.56
C TYR A 131 6.65 -14.66 7.14
N PRO A 132 7.11 -13.57 6.53
CA PRO A 132 6.77 -13.30 5.14
C PRO A 132 7.38 -14.32 4.19
N ASP A 133 6.82 -14.40 2.99
CA ASP A 133 7.29 -15.32 1.95
C ASP A 133 8.65 -14.88 1.35
N GLY A 134 9.04 -13.61 1.55
CA GLY A 134 10.33 -13.06 1.16
C GLY A 134 10.92 -12.16 2.26
N ASN A 135 12.25 -12.14 2.34
CA ASN A 135 12.96 -11.40 3.37
C ASN A 135 12.59 -9.92 3.37
N GLY A 136 12.30 -9.39 4.55
CA GLY A 136 12.21 -7.96 4.79
C GLY A 136 10.91 -7.31 4.30
N GLU A 137 9.86 -8.09 4.00
CA GLU A 137 8.53 -7.53 3.69
C GLU A 137 7.95 -6.74 4.87
N TRP A 138 8.37 -7.03 6.10
CA TRP A 138 7.86 -6.34 7.29
C TRP A 138 8.97 -5.80 8.20
N SER A 139 10.24 -5.91 7.78
CA SER A 139 11.42 -5.54 8.58
C SER A 139 11.47 -4.07 8.98
N TRP A 140 10.71 -3.20 8.31
CA TRP A 140 10.63 -1.76 8.61
C TRP A 140 9.63 -1.39 9.70
N ILE A 141 8.88 -2.35 10.26
CA ILE A 141 7.93 -2.09 11.36
C ILE A 141 8.69 -2.14 12.68
N HIS A 142 8.97 -0.98 13.25
CA HIS A 142 9.74 -0.82 14.49
C HIS A 142 8.96 -0.13 15.59
N LYS A 143 7.89 0.58 15.26
CA LYS A 143 7.06 1.34 16.19
C LYS A 143 5.63 1.47 15.65
N PRO A 144 4.67 1.91 16.49
CA PRO A 144 3.32 2.18 16.04
C PRO A 144 3.30 3.29 15.02
N GLY A 145 2.34 3.21 14.11
CA GLY A 145 2.22 4.23 13.07
C GLY A 145 3.12 3.97 11.86
N ASP A 146 4.11 3.08 11.95
CA ASP A 146 4.92 2.69 10.79
C ASP A 146 4.04 2.19 9.65
N GLU A 147 4.40 2.54 8.42
CA GLU A 147 3.56 2.34 7.25
C GLU A 147 3.76 0.93 6.69
N TYR A 148 2.67 0.21 6.45
CA TYR A 148 2.70 -1.20 6.05
C TYR A 148 3.15 -1.44 4.63
N ARG A 149 3.04 -0.43 3.76
CA ARG A 149 3.64 -0.46 2.43
C ARG A 149 3.94 0.95 1.99
N GLN A 150 5.19 1.17 1.54
CA GLN A 150 5.58 2.19 0.57
C GLN A 150 7.10 2.14 0.35
N ASN A 151 7.52 1.51 -0.76
CA ASN A 151 8.91 1.58 -1.21
C ASN A 151 9.21 2.86 -2.02
N LEU A 152 8.18 3.68 -2.26
CA LEU A 152 8.30 4.97 -2.95
C LEU A 152 8.22 6.13 -1.96
N ASP A 153 9.37 6.76 -1.73
CA ASP A 153 9.46 8.06 -1.09
C ASP A 153 9.31 9.16 -2.15
N VAL A 154 8.36 10.06 -1.97
CA VAL A 154 8.14 11.19 -2.89
C VAL A 154 8.45 12.48 -2.16
N GLN A 155 9.44 13.20 -2.67
CA GLN A 155 9.87 14.49 -2.14
C GLN A 155 9.44 15.59 -3.12
N THR A 156 8.71 16.58 -2.63
CA THR A 156 8.38 17.76 -3.42
C THR A 156 9.61 18.66 -3.51
N ALA A 157 9.85 19.26 -4.68
CA ALA A 157 10.93 20.23 -4.85
C ALA A 157 10.65 21.56 -4.14
N ALA A 158 9.37 21.87 -3.87
CA ALA A 158 8.91 23.06 -3.18
C ALA A 158 7.62 22.79 -2.39
N ASP A 159 7.35 23.66 -1.41
CA ASP A 159 6.10 23.62 -0.64
C ASP A 159 4.92 24.27 -1.40
N CYS A 160 5.23 25.29 -2.21
CA CYS A 160 4.31 25.97 -3.10
C CYS A 160 4.91 26.05 -4.51
N TYR A 161 4.06 25.90 -5.53
CA TYR A 161 4.41 26.02 -6.94
C TYR A 161 3.60 27.16 -7.55
N GLU A 162 4.23 28.02 -8.34
CA GLU A 162 3.51 29.02 -9.11
C GLU A 162 2.60 28.35 -10.16
N PHE A 163 1.44 28.95 -10.40
CA PHE A 163 0.56 28.57 -11.49
C PHE A 163 1.33 28.69 -12.82
N GLU A 164 1.15 27.68 -13.68
CA GLU A 164 1.90 27.46 -14.92
C GLU A 164 3.37 27.01 -14.79
N SER A 165 3.98 27.10 -13.61
CA SER A 165 5.33 26.55 -13.38
C SER A 165 5.38 25.01 -13.34
N PRO A 166 6.52 24.39 -13.69
CA PRO A 166 6.73 22.96 -13.55
C PRO A 166 6.51 22.48 -12.11
N ILE A 167 5.86 21.32 -11.95
CA ILE A 167 5.64 20.71 -10.63
C ILE A 167 6.59 19.51 -10.51
N ILE A 168 7.81 19.77 -10.06
CA ILE A 168 8.84 18.73 -9.97
C ILE A 168 8.72 17.99 -8.64
N VAL A 169 8.60 16.66 -8.72
CA VAL A 169 8.74 15.76 -7.57
C VAL A 169 9.89 14.80 -7.81
N ARG A 170 10.57 14.45 -6.75
CA ARG A 170 11.66 13.47 -6.73
C ARG A 170 11.16 12.19 -6.10
N VAL A 171 11.19 11.10 -6.86
CA VAL A 171 10.75 9.77 -6.42
C VAL A 171 11.98 8.96 -6.07
N LYS A 172 12.17 8.68 -4.79
CA LYS A 172 13.22 7.80 -4.27
C LYS A 172 12.67 6.41 -4.05
N ARG A 173 13.48 5.39 -4.34
CA ARG A 173 13.15 4.00 -4.00
C ARG A 173 13.88 3.62 -2.72
N ARG A 174 13.17 3.06 -1.73
CA ARG A 174 13.81 2.42 -0.58
C ARG A 174 14.38 1.07 -1.02
N LEU A 175 15.68 0.86 -0.77
CA LEU A 175 16.46 -0.33 -1.09
C LEU A 175 15.80 -1.62 -0.55
N GLY A 176 15.83 -2.72 -1.31
CA GLY A 176 15.43 -4.05 -0.80
C GLY A 176 14.93 -5.06 -1.85
N VAL A 177 14.47 -4.62 -3.02
CA VAL A 177 14.01 -5.52 -4.09
C VAL A 177 14.88 -5.33 -5.33
N ASP A 178 15.66 -6.34 -5.69
CA ASP A 178 16.51 -6.29 -6.88
C ASP A 178 15.71 -5.99 -8.15
N PHE A 179 16.03 -4.88 -8.80
CA PHE A 179 15.62 -4.58 -10.19
C PHE A 179 16.29 -5.53 -11.20
N LEU A 180 17.12 -6.49 -10.75
CA LEU A 180 18.04 -7.28 -11.58
C LEU A 180 17.37 -8.16 -12.64
N GLY A 181 16.02 -8.24 -12.67
CA GLY A 181 15.27 -8.88 -13.76
C GLY A 181 14.72 -7.92 -14.85
N LEU A 182 14.83 -6.61 -14.67
CA LEU A 182 14.17 -5.60 -15.51
C LEU A 182 15.13 -5.05 -16.55
N GLY A 183 15.57 -5.91 -17.49
CA GLY A 183 16.32 -5.44 -18.66
C GLY A 183 15.54 -4.35 -19.41
N ASN A 184 16.20 -3.22 -19.76
CA ASN A 184 15.77 -2.11 -20.66
C ASN A 184 14.31 -1.60 -20.64
N ALA A 185 13.41 -2.09 -19.79
CA ALA A 185 12.00 -1.79 -19.80
C ALA A 185 11.73 -0.46 -19.05
N ALA A 186 11.14 0.51 -19.74
CA ALA A 186 10.78 1.79 -19.13
C ALA A 186 9.68 1.62 -18.08
N ALA A 187 9.81 2.32 -16.94
CA ALA A 187 8.73 2.39 -15.98
C ALA A 187 7.66 3.39 -16.39
N ARG A 188 6.46 3.13 -15.90
CA ARG A 188 5.25 3.89 -16.13
C ARG A 188 4.82 4.50 -14.82
N TYR A 189 4.46 5.77 -14.88
CA TYR A 189 4.03 6.55 -13.74
C TYR A 189 2.61 7.03 -13.97
N SER A 190 1.78 6.99 -12.94
CA SER A 190 0.42 7.54 -12.97
C SER A 190 0.05 8.22 -11.65
N LEU A 191 -0.86 9.18 -11.71
CA LEU A 191 -1.43 9.79 -10.51
C LEU A 191 -2.68 9.01 -10.10
N VAL A 192 -2.74 8.59 -8.84
CA VAL A 192 -3.85 7.76 -8.33
C VAL A 192 -4.85 8.58 -7.51
N HIS A 193 -4.39 9.67 -6.91
CA HIS A 193 -5.23 10.55 -6.10
C HIS A 193 -4.74 11.98 -6.32
N VAL A 194 -5.65 12.94 -6.51
CA VAL A 194 -5.39 14.39 -6.58
C VAL A 194 -6.67 15.06 -6.06
N ASN A 195 -6.71 15.42 -4.78
CA ASN A 195 -7.91 16.03 -4.19
C ASN A 195 -7.91 17.56 -4.34
N ARG A 196 -8.87 18.13 -5.06
CA ARG A 196 -9.06 19.59 -5.25
C ARG A 196 -10.09 20.17 -4.26
N SER A 197 -10.03 19.78 -2.98
CA SER A 197 -10.95 20.20 -1.90
C SER A 197 -12.41 19.67 -1.98
N ARG A 198 -12.51 18.33 -1.91
CA ARG A 198 -13.68 17.45 -1.65
C ARG A 198 -14.68 17.18 -2.79
N GLU A 199 -14.95 15.88 -2.91
CA GLU A 199 -16.02 15.15 -3.62
C GLU A 199 -16.33 15.62 -5.05
N GLN A 200 -16.06 14.73 -6.02
CA GLN A 200 -16.38 14.84 -7.46
C GLN A 200 -15.30 15.37 -8.42
N THR A 201 -14.02 15.16 -8.13
CA THR A 201 -13.00 15.08 -9.18
C THR A 201 -12.41 13.69 -9.24
N ASN A 202 -13.04 12.83 -10.06
CA ASN A 202 -12.44 11.57 -10.47
C ASN A 202 -11.19 11.89 -11.31
N LEU A 203 -10.01 11.91 -10.68
CA LEU A 203 -8.94 11.09 -11.26
C LEU A 203 -9.48 9.66 -11.35
N VAL A 204 -9.06 8.93 -12.38
CA VAL A 204 -9.53 7.57 -12.67
C VAL A 204 -9.83 6.87 -11.35
N PRO A 205 -11.10 6.53 -11.03
CA PRO A 205 -11.43 5.88 -9.76
C PRO A 205 -10.42 4.77 -9.61
N TRP A 206 -9.81 4.64 -8.43
CA TRP A 206 -8.78 3.65 -8.18
C TRP A 206 -9.25 2.32 -8.78
N ASN A 207 -8.73 2.00 -9.96
CA ASN A 207 -9.20 0.88 -10.74
C ASN A 207 -8.17 -0.21 -10.52
N THR A 208 -8.66 -1.36 -10.05
CA THR A 208 -7.97 -2.66 -10.00
C THR A 208 -7.05 -2.90 -11.19
N ARG A 209 -7.40 -2.34 -12.35
CA ARG A 209 -6.68 -2.51 -13.59
C ARG A 209 -5.66 -1.39 -13.74
N PRO A 210 -4.35 -1.70 -13.71
CA PRO A 210 -3.34 -0.73 -14.12
C PRO A 210 -3.70 -0.16 -15.50
N PRO A 211 -3.43 1.13 -15.78
CA PRO A 211 -3.74 1.68 -17.08
C PRO A 211 -3.03 0.88 -18.17
N ARG A 212 -3.76 0.57 -19.25
CA ARG A 212 -3.22 -0.22 -20.37
C ARG A 212 -2.04 0.50 -21.04
N PRO A 213 -1.18 -0.25 -21.77
CA PRO A 213 -0.18 0.36 -22.65
C PRO A 213 -0.81 1.46 -23.51
N ASN A 214 -0.15 2.62 -23.62
CA ASN A 214 -0.61 3.81 -24.33
C ASN A 214 -1.79 4.57 -23.68
N SER A 215 -2.11 4.30 -22.42
CA SER A 215 -3.04 5.16 -21.69
C SER A 215 -2.51 6.59 -21.65
N LYS A 216 -3.38 7.54 -21.98
CA LYS A 216 -3.14 8.99 -21.88
C LYS A 216 -2.98 9.48 -20.43
N ASP A 217 -3.28 8.62 -19.46
CA ASP A 217 -3.22 8.89 -18.02
C ASP A 217 -1.91 8.37 -17.39
N VAL A 218 -0.98 7.87 -18.22
CA VAL A 218 0.34 7.38 -17.82
C VAL A 218 1.44 8.21 -18.47
N VAL A 219 2.41 8.62 -17.66
CA VAL A 219 3.68 9.17 -18.13
C VAL A 219 4.71 8.06 -18.09
N THR A 220 5.31 7.73 -19.23
CA THR A 220 6.42 6.77 -19.26
C THR A 220 7.72 7.53 -19.06
N ALA A 221 8.48 7.17 -18.03
CA ALA A 221 9.83 7.69 -17.85
C ALA A 221 10.80 6.50 -17.79
N LYS A 222 11.91 6.61 -18.52
CA LYS A 222 12.96 5.60 -18.44
C LYS A 222 13.52 5.63 -17.02
N ILE A 223 13.48 4.49 -16.33
CA ILE A 223 14.30 4.31 -15.13
C ILE A 223 15.75 4.41 -15.62
N PRO A 224 16.57 5.30 -15.06
CA PRO A 224 17.98 5.35 -15.40
C PRO A 224 18.61 3.97 -15.18
N PRO A 225 19.42 3.47 -16.12
CA PRO A 225 20.05 2.15 -15.99
C PRO A 225 21.06 2.08 -14.84
N GLU A 226 21.51 3.24 -14.36
CA GLU A 226 22.36 3.35 -13.18
C GLU A 226 21.50 3.58 -11.93
N PRO A 227 21.94 3.10 -10.75
CA PRO A 227 21.28 3.35 -9.48
C PRO A 227 21.40 4.83 -9.13
N THR A 228 20.54 5.62 -9.75
CA THR A 228 20.23 6.96 -9.27
C THR A 228 19.18 6.75 -8.20
N ASP A 229 19.49 7.18 -6.98
CA ASP A 229 18.61 7.03 -5.81
C ASP A 229 17.25 7.70 -6.00
N SER A 230 17.04 8.43 -7.09
CA SER A 230 15.79 9.10 -7.40
C SER A 230 15.54 9.43 -8.86
N ILE A 231 14.26 9.54 -9.23
CA ILE A 231 13.78 10.01 -10.54
C ILE A 231 12.99 11.31 -10.36
N GLU A 232 13.27 12.31 -11.18
CA GLU A 232 12.49 13.55 -11.20
C GLU A 232 11.34 13.46 -12.20
N LEU A 233 10.12 13.76 -11.72
CA LEU A 233 8.91 13.76 -12.52
C LEU A 233 8.28 15.14 -12.49
N ASN A 234 7.95 15.67 -13.67
CA ASN A 234 7.11 16.85 -13.78
C ASN A 234 5.63 16.43 -13.78
N LEU A 235 4.93 16.72 -12.69
CA LEU A 235 3.52 16.34 -12.53
C LEU A 235 2.59 17.03 -13.54
N ARG A 236 2.99 18.16 -14.13
CA ARG A 236 2.23 18.82 -15.22
C ARG A 236 2.08 17.93 -16.46
N ASN A 237 2.98 16.96 -16.66
CA ASN A 237 2.91 16.02 -17.78
C ASN A 237 1.79 14.98 -17.61
N PHE A 238 1.25 14.86 -16.40
CA PHE A 238 0.17 13.93 -16.10
C PHE A 238 -1.16 14.58 -16.40
N ARG A 239 -2.04 13.84 -17.08
CA ARG A 239 -3.37 14.33 -17.43
C ARG A 239 -4.25 14.37 -16.18
N ILE A 240 -4.80 15.56 -15.90
CA ILE A 240 -5.83 15.76 -14.86
C ILE A 240 -7.09 16.34 -15.51
N ARG A 241 -8.26 15.80 -15.14
CA ARG A 241 -9.55 16.31 -15.63
C ARG A 241 -9.77 17.72 -15.10
N GLY A 242 -9.97 18.68 -16.01
CA GLY A 242 -10.12 20.10 -15.66
C GLY A 242 -8.81 20.86 -15.50
N SER A 243 -7.68 20.23 -15.86
CA SER A 243 -6.33 20.80 -15.79
C SER A 243 -5.84 21.10 -14.37
N TRP A 244 -4.53 21.30 -14.24
CA TRP A 244 -3.91 21.84 -13.04
C TRP A 244 -4.29 23.31 -12.89
N ILE A 245 -4.94 23.67 -11.80
CA ILE A 245 -5.32 25.06 -11.48
C ILE A 245 -4.78 25.49 -10.11
N PRO A 246 -4.84 26.77 -9.70
CA PRO A 246 -4.49 27.17 -8.34
C PRO A 246 -5.34 26.43 -7.31
N GLY A 247 -4.72 25.98 -6.22
CA GLY A 247 -5.37 25.23 -5.15
C GLY A 247 -4.44 24.31 -4.38
N ARG A 248 -5.04 23.62 -3.40
CA ARG A 248 -4.35 22.60 -2.59
C ARG A 248 -4.73 21.24 -3.12
N TYR A 249 -3.72 20.39 -3.28
CA TYR A 249 -3.85 19.03 -3.80
C TYR A 249 -3.27 18.03 -2.81
N HIS A 250 -3.94 16.89 -2.68
CA HIS A 250 -3.40 15.69 -2.02
C HIS A 250 -3.18 14.62 -3.06
N VAL A 251 -1.92 14.26 -3.29
CA VAL A 251 -1.48 13.49 -4.43
C VAL A 251 -0.81 12.19 -4.03
N ALA A 252 -1.07 11.09 -4.75
CA ALA A 252 -0.29 9.86 -4.63
C ALA A 252 0.20 9.42 -6.01
N LEU A 253 1.44 8.97 -6.08
CA LEU A 253 2.09 8.52 -7.31
C LEU A 253 2.12 7.00 -7.34
N ARG A 254 1.75 6.40 -8.47
CA ARG A 254 1.98 4.99 -8.76
C ARG A 254 3.11 4.83 -9.77
N ILE A 255 4.04 3.93 -9.49
CA ILE A 255 5.04 3.44 -10.44
C ILE A 255 4.65 2.01 -10.86
N GLN A 256 4.98 1.67 -12.10
CA GLN A 256 4.67 0.41 -12.74
C GLN A 256 5.84 0.02 -13.61
N GLY A 257 6.21 -1.26 -13.66
CA GLY A 257 7.23 -1.69 -14.61
C GLY A 257 7.15 -3.15 -14.98
N GLY A 258 7.86 -3.47 -16.06
CA GLY A 258 7.79 -4.78 -16.69
C GLY A 258 6.48 -4.99 -17.44
N GLN A 259 6.50 -5.73 -18.56
CA GLN A 259 5.29 -6.03 -19.33
C GLN A 259 5.30 -7.45 -19.88
N ASP A 260 4.22 -8.19 -19.67
CA ASP A 260 3.99 -9.49 -20.32
C ASP A 260 3.51 -9.34 -21.77
N SER A 261 3.43 -10.46 -22.49
CA SER A 261 2.98 -10.52 -23.88
C SER A 261 1.55 -10.01 -24.08
N ASP A 262 0.75 -10.00 -23.02
CA ASP A 262 -0.66 -9.61 -23.04
C ASP A 262 -0.88 -8.15 -22.62
N GLY A 263 0.21 -7.44 -22.29
CA GLY A 263 0.19 -6.03 -21.95
C GLY A 263 0.04 -5.71 -20.46
N TRP A 264 0.12 -6.70 -19.59
CA TRP A 264 0.04 -6.54 -18.14
C TRP A 264 1.38 -6.16 -17.54
N THR A 265 1.34 -5.34 -16.50
CA THR A 265 2.53 -4.88 -15.76
C THR A 265 3.10 -5.99 -14.87
N TYR A 266 4.42 -6.08 -14.64
CA TYR A 266 5.08 -7.08 -13.76
C TYR A 266 5.34 -6.62 -12.32
N TRP A 267 5.20 -5.33 -11.99
CA TRP A 267 5.20 -4.80 -10.60
C TRP A 267 4.51 -3.43 -10.56
N SER A 268 3.88 -3.08 -9.42
CA SER A 268 3.28 -1.77 -9.19
C SER A 268 3.49 -1.35 -7.73
N GLU A 269 3.92 -0.11 -7.50
CA GLU A 269 4.03 0.48 -6.15
C GLU A 269 3.31 1.83 -6.12
N ILE A 270 2.85 2.25 -4.94
CA ILE A 270 2.17 3.54 -4.73
C ILE A 270 2.87 4.28 -3.59
N SER A 271 3.09 5.58 -3.76
CA SER A 271 3.65 6.47 -2.73
C SER A 271 2.64 6.80 -1.64
N SER A 272 3.14 7.29 -0.51
CA SER A 272 2.28 7.99 0.45
C SER A 272 1.60 9.17 -0.21
N PRO A 273 0.36 9.53 0.19
CA PRO A 273 -0.23 10.79 -0.21
C PRO A 273 0.63 11.97 0.27
N PHE A 274 1.08 12.81 -0.64
CA PHE A 274 1.81 14.04 -0.37
C PHE A 274 0.96 15.26 -0.74
N ARG A 275 1.27 16.40 -0.12
CA ARG A 275 0.53 17.65 -0.36
C ARG A 275 1.26 18.50 -1.40
N LEU A 276 0.50 19.14 -2.27
CA LEU A 276 0.98 20.17 -3.19
C LEU A 276 0.11 21.42 -3.05
N ILE A 277 0.73 22.59 -3.17
CA ILE A 277 0.04 23.88 -3.23
C ILE A 277 0.43 24.53 -4.56
N ILE A 278 -0.56 24.92 -5.34
CA ILE A 278 -0.37 25.70 -6.56
C ILE A 278 -1.00 27.07 -6.31
N GLU A 279 -0.22 28.14 -6.49
CA GLU A 279 -0.63 29.53 -6.26
C GLU A 279 -0.85 30.28 -7.58
#